data_AF-A0A3D5BR24-F1
#
_entry.id   AF-A0A3D5BR24-F1
#
_cell.length_a   1.000
_cell.length_b   1.000
_cell.length_c   1.000
_cell.angle_alpha   90.00
_cell.angle_beta   90.00
_cell.angle_gamma   90.00
#
_symmetry.space_group_name_H-M   'P 1'
#
loop_
_entity.id
_entity.type
_entity.pdbx_description
1 polymer ?
#
loop_
_entity_poly.entity_id
_entity_poly.type
_entity_poly.pdbx_seq_one_letter_code
_entity_poly.pdbx_strand_id
1 'polypeptide(L)'
;MAVSPMAIKAYSAASELLNNPKGLGAKKSATAEATQSFAETIEESLAKVNDMQTEKARMIQDFASGKSQNVHELMISLQKAGLAMDMTSAVRNKVMQAYQELMRMQF
;
A
#
# COMPACT_ATOMS: atom_id res chain seq x y z
N MET A 1 -39.50 -14.21 44.78
CA MET A 1 -38.12 -14.59 44.41
C MET A 1 -38.15 -15.12 42.99
N ALA A 2 -37.96 -14.23 42.00
CA ALA A 2 -37.92 -14.62 40.59
C ALA A 2 -36.69 -13.93 39.99
N VAL A 3 -35.66 -14.73 39.69
CA VAL A 3 -34.50 -14.26 38.93
C VAL A 3 -34.97 -13.98 37.51
N SER A 4 -34.91 -12.71 37.11
CA SER A 4 -35.42 -12.24 35.82
C SER A 4 -34.70 -12.94 34.65
N PRO A 5 -35.43 -13.37 33.61
CA PRO A 5 -34.91 -14.16 32.49
C PRO A 5 -33.82 -13.44 31.65
N MET A 6 -33.62 -12.14 31.84
CA MET A 6 -32.54 -11.39 31.20
C MET A 6 -31.15 -11.71 31.77
N ALA A 7 -31.04 -12.07 33.06
CA ALA A 7 -29.75 -12.38 33.68
C ALA A 7 -29.16 -13.69 33.14
N ILE A 8 -30.02 -14.69 32.89
CA ILE A 8 -29.63 -15.99 32.33
C ILE A 8 -29.21 -15.85 30.86
N LYS A 9 -29.91 -15.00 30.09
CA LYS A 9 -29.59 -14.73 28.68
C LYS A 9 -28.29 -13.94 28.50
N ALA A 10 -27.98 -13.04 29.44
CA ALA A 10 -26.71 -12.32 29.45
C ALA A 10 -25.53 -13.25 29.81
N TYR A 11 -25.75 -14.19 30.75
CA TYR A 11 -24.71 -15.14 31.16
C TYR A 11 -24.44 -16.21 30.09
N SER A 12 -25.47 -16.67 29.37
CA SER A 12 -25.30 -17.61 28.25
C SER A 12 -24.62 -16.95 27.05
N ALA A 13 -24.94 -15.68 26.74
CA ALA A 13 -24.27 -14.94 25.66
C ALA A 13 -22.79 -14.63 25.98
N ALA A 14 -22.47 -14.36 27.26
CA ALA A 14 -21.10 -14.15 27.69
C ALA A 14 -20.25 -15.44 27.67
N SER A 15 -20.85 -16.59 27.96
CA SER A 15 -20.17 -17.88 27.91
C SER A 15 -19.94 -18.40 26.47
N GLU A 16 -20.81 -18.06 25.52
CA GLU A 16 -20.58 -18.31 24.08
C GLU A 16 -19.41 -17.47 23.51
N LEU A 17 -19.24 -16.24 24.00
CA LEU A 17 -18.09 -15.39 23.62
C LEU A 17 -16.76 -15.89 24.17
N LEU A 18 -16.76 -16.55 25.33
CA LEU A 18 -15.56 -17.13 25.93
C LEU A 18 -15.12 -18.44 25.25
N ASN A 19 -16.07 -19.19 24.68
CA ASN A 19 -15.81 -20.51 24.08
C ASN A 19 -15.41 -20.44 22.59
N ASN A 20 -15.34 -19.25 21.99
CA ASN A 20 -14.89 -19.05 20.61
C ASN A 20 -13.59 -18.23 20.55
N PRO A 21 -12.41 -18.86 20.71
CA PRO A 21 -11.11 -18.19 20.56
C PRO A 21 -10.85 -17.65 19.13
N LYS A 22 -11.72 -17.94 18.15
CA LYS A 22 -11.62 -17.41 16.77
C LYS A 22 -11.83 -15.89 16.67
N GLY A 23 -12.37 -15.22 17.70
CA GLY A 23 -12.49 -13.77 17.74
C GLY A 23 -11.16 -13.01 17.90
N LEU A 24 -10.13 -13.63 18.49
CA LEU A 24 -8.78 -13.06 18.56
C LEU A 24 -7.91 -13.38 17.32
N GLY A 25 -8.28 -14.38 16.52
CA GLY A 25 -7.60 -14.72 15.26
C GLY A 25 -7.99 -13.83 14.08
N ALA A 26 -9.23 -13.35 14.03
CA ALA A 26 -9.74 -12.52 12.93
C ALA A 26 -9.02 -11.16 12.79
N LYS A 27 -8.55 -10.58 13.90
CA LYS A 27 -7.83 -9.29 13.87
C LYS A 27 -6.40 -9.41 13.35
N LYS A 28 -5.77 -10.58 13.51
CA LYS A 28 -4.41 -10.84 13.02
C LYS A 28 -4.40 -11.09 11.50
N SER A 29 -5.42 -11.76 10.97
CA SER A 29 -5.60 -11.95 9.52
C SER A 29 -5.88 -10.66 8.78
N ALA A 30 -6.77 -9.79 9.28
CA ALA A 30 -7.07 -8.51 8.62
C ALA A 30 -5.84 -7.57 8.53
N THR A 31 -4.95 -7.61 9.53
CA THR A 31 -3.73 -6.78 9.53
C THR A 31 -2.66 -7.34 8.59
N ALA A 32 -2.55 -8.68 8.50
CA ALA A 32 -1.66 -9.34 7.55
C ALA A 32 -2.11 -9.13 6.10
N GLU A 33 -3.42 -9.25 5.81
CA GLU A 33 -4.00 -8.94 4.49
C GLU A 33 -3.78 -7.47 4.10
N ALA A 34 -3.98 -6.53 5.02
CA ALA A 34 -3.73 -5.11 4.74
C ALA A 34 -2.25 -4.83 4.44
N THR A 35 -1.33 -5.50 5.13
CA THR A 35 0.12 -5.37 4.88
C THR A 35 0.50 -5.94 3.52
N GLN A 36 -0.06 -7.10 3.16
CA GLN A 36 0.12 -7.71 1.85
C GLN A 36 -0.40 -6.79 0.73
N SER A 37 -1.60 -6.23 0.88
CA SER A 37 -2.17 -5.31 -0.10
C SER A 37 -1.34 -4.04 -0.32
N PHE A 38 -0.68 -3.55 0.74
CA PHE A 38 0.19 -2.37 0.65
C PHE A 38 1.49 -2.69 -0.09
N ALA A 39 2.11 -3.85 0.20
CA ALA A 39 3.31 -4.30 -0.49
C ALA A 39 3.05 -4.50 -1.99
N GLU A 40 1.93 -5.15 -2.34
CA GLU A 40 1.47 -5.33 -3.72
C GLU A 40 1.25 -3.98 -4.42
N THR A 41 0.63 -3.02 -3.74
CA THR A 41 0.41 -1.67 -4.30
C THR A 41 1.73 -0.94 -4.58
N ILE A 42 2.73 -1.08 -3.70
CA ILE A 42 4.06 -0.49 -3.93
C ILE A 42 4.75 -1.17 -5.11
N GLU A 43 4.68 -2.48 -5.21
CA GLU A 43 5.27 -3.24 -6.31
C GLU A 43 4.67 -2.83 -7.66
N GLU A 44 3.34 -2.76 -7.73
CA GLU A 44 2.62 -2.30 -8.93
C GLU A 44 2.98 -0.85 -9.28
N SER A 45 3.08 0.03 -8.26
CA SER A 45 3.48 1.42 -8.46
C SER A 45 4.91 1.53 -9.00
N LEU A 46 5.83 0.68 -8.54
CA LEU A 46 7.21 0.64 -9.03
C LEU A 46 7.28 0.16 -10.48
N ALA A 47 6.53 -0.88 -10.82
CA ALA A 47 6.40 -1.35 -12.19
C ALA A 47 5.88 -0.23 -13.11
N LYS A 48 4.86 0.50 -12.66
CA LYS A 48 4.30 1.63 -13.40
C LYS A 48 5.30 2.75 -13.63
N VAL A 49 6.14 3.08 -12.65
CA VAL A 49 7.20 4.08 -12.81
C VAL A 49 8.23 3.62 -13.86
N ASN A 50 8.56 2.32 -13.88
CA ASN A 50 9.45 1.75 -14.90
C ASN A 50 8.84 1.81 -16.30
N ASP A 51 7.55 1.52 -16.42
CA ASP A 51 6.82 1.65 -17.69
C ASP A 51 6.82 3.11 -18.19
N MET A 52 6.60 4.07 -17.28
CA MET A 52 6.66 5.51 -17.61
C MET A 52 8.05 5.94 -18.09
N GLN A 53 9.12 5.39 -17.51
CA GLN A 53 10.50 5.61 -17.98
C GLN A 53 10.73 5.04 -19.39
N THR A 54 10.26 3.83 -19.63
CA THR A 54 10.41 3.15 -20.92
C THR A 54 9.63 3.88 -22.01
N GLU A 55 8.39 4.28 -21.71
CA GLU A 55 7.53 5.01 -22.62
C GLU A 55 8.10 6.40 -22.96
N LYS A 56 8.65 7.10 -21.96
CA LYS A 56 9.42 8.33 -22.19
C LYS A 56 10.57 8.10 -23.18
N ALA A 57 11.38 7.06 -22.98
CA ALA A 57 12.52 6.79 -23.85
C ALA A 57 12.08 6.52 -25.30
N ARG A 58 11.00 5.75 -25.47
CA ARG A 58 10.38 5.49 -26.76
C ARG A 58 9.89 6.78 -27.43
N MET A 59 9.13 7.61 -26.71
CA MET A 59 8.61 8.86 -27.28
C MET A 59 9.71 9.85 -27.67
N ILE A 60 10.82 9.89 -26.91
CA ILE A 60 12.00 10.67 -27.30
C ILE A 60 12.55 10.17 -28.65
N GLN A 61 12.66 8.85 -28.82
CA GLN A 61 13.17 8.25 -30.05
C GLN A 61 12.20 8.46 -31.24
N ASP A 62 10.90 8.31 -31.03
CA ASP A 62 9.87 8.55 -32.05
C ASP A 62 9.82 10.04 -32.45
N PHE A 63 10.03 10.94 -31.50
CA PHE A 63 10.15 12.37 -31.76
C PHE A 63 11.42 12.72 -32.53
N ALA A 64 12.60 12.23 -32.08
CA ALA A 64 13.89 12.48 -32.73
C ALA A 64 13.99 11.88 -34.14
N SER A 65 13.30 10.77 -34.40
CA SER A 65 13.21 10.14 -35.72
C SER A 65 12.18 10.80 -36.65
N GLY A 66 11.46 11.83 -36.17
CA GLY A 66 10.45 12.55 -36.96
C GLY A 66 9.13 11.79 -37.16
N LYS A 67 8.97 10.62 -36.52
CA LYS A 67 7.73 9.82 -36.57
C LYS A 67 6.58 10.47 -35.80
N SER A 68 6.91 11.21 -34.73
CA SER A 68 5.96 11.97 -33.94
C SER A 68 6.37 13.44 -33.90
N GLN A 69 5.43 14.35 -34.18
CA GLN A 69 5.62 15.80 -34.01
C GLN A 69 4.94 16.33 -32.75
N ASN A 70 4.37 15.46 -31.92
CA ASN A 70 3.63 15.88 -30.74
C ASN A 70 4.56 16.19 -29.56
N VAL A 71 5.25 17.33 -29.64
CA VAL A 71 6.10 17.87 -28.57
C VAL A 71 5.33 17.97 -27.25
N HIS A 72 4.05 18.33 -27.30
CA HIS A 72 3.28 18.62 -26.11
C HIS A 72 3.07 17.36 -25.26
N GLU A 73 2.71 16.26 -25.92
CA GLU A 73 2.54 14.96 -25.27
C GLU A 73 3.87 14.39 -24.74
N LEU A 74 4.96 14.56 -25.49
CA LEU A 74 6.30 14.21 -25.04
C LEU A 74 6.67 14.98 -23.76
N MET A 75 6.46 16.30 -23.73
CA MET A 75 6.78 17.13 -22.56
C MET A 75 5.94 16.74 -21.35
N ILE A 76 4.65 16.46 -21.53
CA ILE A 76 3.77 15.99 -20.44
C ILE A 76 4.28 14.66 -19.90
N SER A 77 4.63 13.71 -20.76
CA SER A 77 5.15 12.41 -20.31
C SER A 77 6.50 12.54 -19.60
N LEU A 78 7.39 13.39 -20.12
CA LEU A 78 8.67 13.70 -19.48
C LEU A 78 8.49 14.21 -18.06
N GLN A 79 7.57 15.16 -17.87
CA GLN A 79 7.25 15.72 -16.55
C GLN A 79 6.62 14.66 -15.64
N LYS A 80 5.67 13.87 -16.14
CA LYS A 80 5.03 12.79 -15.38
C LYS A 80 6.05 11.74 -14.92
N ALA A 81 6.91 11.28 -15.80
CA ALA A 81 7.94 10.28 -15.47
C ALA A 81 8.96 10.83 -14.47
N GLY A 82 9.36 12.10 -14.61
CA GLY A 82 10.24 12.78 -13.65
C GLY A 82 9.62 12.88 -12.26
N LEU A 83 8.41 13.43 -12.17
CA LEU A 83 7.68 13.56 -10.90
C LEU A 83 7.44 12.19 -10.24
N ALA A 84 7.10 11.17 -11.03
CA ALA A 84 6.91 9.82 -10.53
C ALA A 84 8.20 9.26 -9.90
N MET A 85 9.36 9.45 -10.55
CA MET A 85 10.65 9.04 -9.98
C MET A 85 11.04 9.81 -8.72
N ASP A 86 10.79 11.13 -8.67
CA ASP A 86 11.05 11.93 -7.48
C ASP A 86 10.21 11.44 -6.30
N MET A 87 8.93 11.13 -6.55
CA MET A 87 8.05 10.55 -5.56
C MET A 87 8.52 9.17 -5.09
N THR A 88 8.94 8.29 -6.02
CA THR A 88 9.52 6.98 -5.67
C THR A 88 10.75 7.12 -4.78
N SER A 89 11.63 8.08 -5.08
CA SER A 89 12.82 8.37 -4.25
C SER A 89 12.41 8.86 -2.86
N ALA A 90 11.43 9.75 -2.76
CA ALA A 90 10.91 10.24 -1.48
C ALA A 90 10.34 9.11 -0.61
N VAL A 91 9.55 8.20 -1.21
CA VAL A 91 9.00 7.03 -0.52
C VAL A 91 10.12 6.10 -0.08
N ARG A 92 11.07 5.76 -0.96
CA ARG A 92 12.25 4.95 -0.61
C ARG A 92 12.99 5.53 0.58
N ASN A 93 13.25 6.83 0.56
CA ASN A 93 13.94 7.51 1.66
C ASN A 93 13.14 7.42 2.96
N LYS A 94 11.81 7.56 2.93
CA LYS A 94 10.97 7.41 4.12
C LYS A 94 10.94 5.99 4.67
N VAL A 95 10.93 4.98 3.81
CA VAL A 95 11.03 3.58 4.24
C VAL A 95 12.38 3.33 4.91
N MET A 96 13.48 3.80 4.33
CA MET A 96 14.82 3.68 4.92
C MET A 96 14.92 4.43 6.27
N GLN A 97 14.34 5.61 6.38
CA GLN A 97 14.27 6.36 7.64
C GLN A 97 13.46 5.62 8.71
N ALA A 98 12.30 5.06 8.35
CA ALA A 98 11.49 4.28 9.28
C ALA A 98 12.23 3.03 9.78
N TYR A 99 12.96 2.35 8.89
CA TYR A 99 13.83 1.24 9.27
C TYR A 99 14.95 1.67 10.23
N GLN A 100 15.63 2.79 9.93
CA GLN A 100 16.65 3.35 10.80
C GLN A 100 16.11 3.75 12.18
N GLU A 101 14.92 4.36 12.24
CA GLU A 101 14.31 4.77 13.50
C GLU A 101 13.89 3.57 14.35
N LEU A 102 13.38 2.49 13.74
CA LEU A 102 13.11 1.23 14.44
C LEU A 102 14.39 0.63 15.06
N MET A 103 15.53 0.71 14.37
CA MET A 103 16.82 0.29 14.94
C MET A 103 17.28 1.22 16.07
N ARG A 104 16.96 2.52 15.99
CA ARG A 104 17.33 3.51 17.00
C ARG A 104 16.44 3.48 18.24
N MET A 105 15.23 2.94 18.12
CA MET A 105 14.30 2.62 19.21
C MET A 105 14.67 1.31 19.95
N GLN A 106 15.84 0.72 19.67
CA GLN A 106 16.39 -0.31 20.56
C GLN A 106 16.58 0.29 21.97
N PHE A 107 15.89 -0.34 22.91
CA PHE A 107 15.82 -0.16 24.37
C PHE A 107 16.96 0.62 25.05
#